data_AF-A0A4D6L629-F1
#
_entry.id   AF-A0A4D6L629-F1
#
_cell.length_a   1.000
_cell.length_b   1.000
_cell.length_c   1.000
_cell.angle_alpha   90.00
_cell.angle_beta   90.00
_cell.angle_gamma   90.00
#
_symmetry.space_group_name_H-M   'P 1'
#
loop_
_entity.id
_entity.type
_entity.pdbx_description
1 polymer ?
#
loop_
_entity_poly.entity_id
_entity_poly.type
_entity_poly.pdbx_seq_one_letter_code
_entity_poly.pdbx_strand_id
1 'polypeptide(L)'
;MKHLSSYFTFATVITLLFSFEPPSLDTPEKFVQCLYNNHHISNSISNAVYTQTNSSYFSVLDAPIHNLRLLNISSKPQVIVTPLDVSHIQATIMCSQRHGLQIRTRSGGHDYEGLSYIAEVPFVVLDLINLRQIKVDVENRTTWVQAGANLGELYYTISQKTKTLGFPAPHTR
;
A
#
# COMPACT_ATOMS: atom_id res chain seq x y z
N MET A 1 -7.37 41.86 71.42
CA MET A 1 -7.73 40.45 71.15
C MET A 1 -8.14 40.33 69.69
N LYS A 2 -7.44 39.47 68.93
CA LYS A 2 -7.79 38.85 67.63
C LYS A 2 -7.90 39.80 66.41
N HIS A 3 -7.35 39.53 65.23
CA HIS A 3 -6.33 38.59 64.74
C HIS A 3 -5.96 39.07 63.33
N LEU A 4 -4.68 39.00 63.00
CA LEU A 4 -4.10 39.14 61.66
C LEU A 4 -4.64 38.03 60.73
N SER A 5 -4.97 38.32 59.46
CA SER A 5 -4.74 37.35 58.37
C SER A 5 -4.83 37.97 56.97
N SER A 6 -3.68 37.94 56.31
CA SER A 6 -3.47 38.04 54.87
C SER A 6 -4.20 36.89 54.14
N TYR A 7 -4.83 37.16 53.00
CA TYR A 7 -5.21 36.14 52.03
C TYR A 7 -4.71 36.54 50.65
N PHE A 8 -3.44 36.23 50.44
CA PHE A 8 -2.77 36.19 49.16
C PHE A 8 -2.68 34.71 48.78
N THR A 9 -3.56 34.19 47.92
CA THR A 9 -3.36 32.85 47.31
C THR A 9 -4.02 32.75 45.93
N PHE A 10 -3.19 33.05 44.92
CA PHE A 10 -2.98 32.29 43.69
C PHE A 10 -4.21 31.72 42.94
N ALA A 11 -4.62 32.44 41.90
CA ALA A 11 -5.27 31.83 40.74
C ALA A 11 -4.22 30.98 40.00
N THR A 12 -4.24 29.67 40.21
CA THR A 12 -3.47 28.72 39.40
C THR A 12 -4.21 28.49 38.08
N VAL A 13 -3.94 29.37 37.11
CA VAL A 13 -4.22 29.09 35.70
C VAL A 13 -3.25 27.99 35.26
N ILE A 14 -3.68 26.73 35.34
CA ILE A 14 -2.97 25.62 34.73
C ILE A 14 -3.24 25.72 33.22
N THR A 15 -2.44 26.53 32.53
CA THR A 15 -2.27 26.39 31.08
C THR A 15 -1.57 25.08 30.84
N LEU A 16 -2.33 24.02 30.58
CA LEU A 16 -1.83 22.80 29.96
C LEU A 16 -1.29 23.17 28.58
N LEU A 17 0.00 23.50 28.53
CA LEU A 17 0.81 23.42 27.32
C LEU A 17 0.92 21.95 26.95
N PHE A 18 -0.16 21.39 26.39
CA PHE A 18 -0.01 20.23 25.53
C PHE A 18 0.76 20.74 24.32
N SER A 19 2.07 20.58 24.36
CA SER A 19 2.88 20.55 23.16
C SER A 19 2.31 19.41 22.30
N PHE A 20 1.41 19.75 21.38
CA PHE A 20 1.14 18.89 20.24
C PHE A 20 2.45 18.88 19.44
N GLU A 21 3.36 17.97 19.79
CA GLU A 21 4.37 17.57 18.83
C GLU A 21 3.59 17.02 17.64
N PRO A 22 3.71 17.63 16.44
CA PRO A 22 3.15 17.00 15.26
C PRO A 22 3.76 15.60 15.20
N PRO A 23 2.96 14.55 14.91
CA PRO A 23 3.49 13.20 14.80
C PRO A 23 4.70 13.27 13.88
N SER A 24 5.88 12.89 14.38
CA SER A 24 7.09 12.90 13.58
C SER A 24 6.78 12.09 12.33
N LEU A 25 6.81 12.72 11.16
CA LEU A 25 6.62 12.02 9.89
C LEU A 25 7.64 10.89 9.85
N ASP A 26 7.17 9.65 10.03
CA ASP A 26 8.08 8.53 10.06
C ASP A 26 8.67 8.39 8.66
N THR A 27 10.00 8.44 8.60
CA THR A 27 10.69 8.53 7.34
C THR A 27 10.56 7.21 6.57
N PRO A 28 10.60 7.22 5.23
CA PRO A 28 10.52 6.00 4.42
C PRO A 28 11.50 4.91 4.87
N GLU A 29 12.66 5.30 5.42
CA GLU A 29 13.69 4.39 5.92
C GLU A 29 13.21 3.55 7.11
N LYS A 30 12.43 4.12 8.04
CA LYS A 30 11.90 3.37 9.19
C LYS A 30 10.90 2.32 8.76
N PHE A 31 10.02 2.64 7.80
CA PHE A 31 9.10 1.67 7.20
C PHE A 31 9.86 0.54 6.50
N VAL A 32 10.88 0.87 5.69
CA VAL A 32 11.71 -0.12 5.00
C VAL A 32 12.47 -1.00 6.00
N GLN A 33 13.01 -0.42 7.07
CA GLN A 33 13.67 -1.16 8.14
C GLN A 33 12.68 -2.08 8.88
N CYS A 34 11.45 -1.64 9.10
CA CYS A 34 10.39 -2.49 9.65
C CYS A 34 10.11 -3.68 8.73
N LEU A 35 10.02 -3.47 7.40
CA LEU A 35 9.83 -4.55 6.44
C LEU A 35 10.96 -5.57 6.54
N TYR A 36 12.23 -5.13 6.44
CA TYR A 36 13.38 -6.05 6.45
C TYR A 36 13.55 -6.83 7.74
N ASN A 37 13.08 -6.29 8.87
CA ASN A 37 13.15 -6.94 10.17
C ASN A 37 11.86 -7.70 10.54
N ASN A 38 10.88 -7.80 9.63
CA ASN A 38 9.59 -8.39 9.95
C ASN A 38 9.66 -9.92 10.02
N HIS A 39 9.32 -10.49 11.18
CA HIS A 39 9.36 -11.94 11.43
C HIS A 39 8.40 -12.77 10.55
N HIS A 40 7.39 -12.16 9.94
CA HIS A 40 6.47 -12.87 9.05
C HIS A 40 7.07 -13.16 7.68
N ILE A 41 8.12 -12.43 7.29
CA ILE A 41 8.75 -12.58 5.98
C ILE A 41 9.51 -13.91 5.94
N SER A 42 9.08 -14.78 5.02
CA SER A 42 9.67 -16.11 4.85
C SER A 42 10.86 -16.14 3.89
N ASN A 43 11.01 -15.12 3.04
CA ASN A 43 12.00 -15.01 1.97
C ASN A 43 12.46 -13.55 1.75
N SER A 44 13.50 -13.31 0.95
CA SER A 44 14.00 -11.93 0.78
C SER A 44 12.99 -11.01 0.09
N ILE A 45 12.66 -9.89 0.73
CA ILE A 45 11.78 -8.82 0.22
C ILE A 45 12.55 -7.70 -0.50
N SER A 46 13.89 -7.67 -0.44
CA SER A 46 14.69 -6.51 -0.91
C SER A 46 14.49 -6.16 -2.39
N ASN A 47 14.22 -7.15 -3.24
CA ASN A 47 13.98 -6.93 -4.67
C ASN A 47 12.53 -6.51 -5.00
N ALA A 48 11.68 -6.39 -3.98
CA ALA A 48 10.27 -6.06 -4.06
C ALA A 48 9.94 -4.71 -3.42
N VAL A 49 10.94 -3.92 -3.02
CA VAL A 49 10.76 -2.63 -2.33
C VAL A 49 11.45 -1.54 -3.14
N TYR A 50 10.70 -0.50 -3.48
CA TYR A 50 11.20 0.65 -4.23
C TYR A 50 10.91 1.95 -3.49
N THR A 51 11.97 2.69 -3.18
CA THR A 51 11.92 4.06 -2.66
C THR A 51 12.28 5.04 -3.77
N GLN A 52 12.07 6.34 -3.55
CA GLN A 52 12.40 7.37 -4.54
C GLN A 52 13.91 7.43 -4.89
N THR A 53 14.78 6.81 -4.11
CA THR A 53 16.22 6.72 -4.40
C THR A 53 16.56 5.60 -5.37
N ASN A 54 15.66 4.62 -5.59
CA ASN A 54 15.86 3.58 -6.59
C ASN A 54 15.65 4.14 -8.01
N SER A 55 16.58 3.84 -8.93
CA SER A 55 16.46 4.24 -10.33
C SER A 55 15.22 3.67 -11.03
N SER A 56 14.70 2.53 -10.56
CA SER A 56 13.50 1.87 -11.07
C SER A 56 12.19 2.40 -10.47
N TYR A 57 12.23 3.36 -9.53
CA TYR A 57 11.03 3.81 -8.83
C TYR A 57 9.95 4.33 -9.79
N PHE A 58 10.32 5.26 -10.68
CA PHE A 58 9.37 5.85 -11.62
C PHE A 58 8.88 4.83 -12.66
N SER A 59 9.76 3.94 -13.15
CA SER A 59 9.32 2.93 -14.12
C SER A 59 8.32 1.94 -13.50
N VAL A 60 8.47 1.60 -12.22
CA VAL A 60 7.49 0.76 -11.49
C VAL A 60 6.22 1.53 -11.16
N LEU A 61 6.32 2.81 -10.78
CA LEU A 61 5.16 3.64 -10.48
C LEU A 61 4.29 3.88 -11.71
N ASP A 62 4.90 4.22 -12.85
CA ASP A 62 4.22 4.72 -14.04
C ASP A 62 3.70 3.60 -14.95
N ALA A 63 4.30 2.40 -14.90
CA ALA A 63 3.96 1.29 -15.79
C ALA A 63 2.45 0.93 -15.84
N PRO A 64 1.72 0.84 -14.71
CA PRO A 64 0.29 0.53 -14.73
C PRO A 64 -0.62 1.78 -14.68
N ILE A 65 -0.11 2.97 -15.04
CA ILE A 65 -0.96 4.18 -15.11
C ILE A 65 -1.66 4.22 -16.47
N HIS A 66 -2.96 3.91 -16.45
CA HIS A 66 -3.78 3.92 -17.66
C HIS A 66 -4.38 5.30 -17.97
N ASN A 67 -4.57 6.16 -16.96
CA ASN A 67 -5.07 7.53 -17.17
C ASN A 67 -3.91 8.52 -17.24
N LEU A 68 -3.52 8.91 -18.47
CA LEU A 68 -2.37 9.80 -18.70
C LEU A 68 -2.50 11.19 -18.05
N ARG A 69 -3.72 11.63 -17.71
CA ARG A 69 -3.96 12.85 -16.92
C ARG A 69 -3.25 12.80 -15.57
N LEU A 70 -2.97 11.60 -15.05
CA LEU A 70 -2.50 11.37 -13.69
C LEU A 70 -0.99 11.12 -13.56
N LEU A 71 -0.25 11.01 -14.68
CA LEU A 71 1.20 10.70 -14.68
C LEU A 71 2.02 11.71 -13.86
N ASN A 72 1.74 13.00 -14.03
CA ASN A 72 2.54 14.10 -13.47
C ASN A 72 1.97 14.69 -12.18
N ILE A 73 1.15 13.94 -11.44
CA ILE A 73 0.60 14.41 -10.16
C ILE A 73 1.69 14.46 -9.09
N SER A 74 1.72 15.52 -8.27
CA SER A 74 2.74 15.75 -7.25
C SER A 74 2.70 14.74 -6.09
N SER A 75 1.53 14.16 -5.79
CA SER A 75 1.39 13.08 -4.81
C SER A 75 2.12 11.82 -5.31
N LYS A 76 3.18 11.43 -4.60
CA LYS A 76 3.98 10.24 -4.89
C LYS A 76 4.07 9.36 -3.64
N PRO A 77 4.01 8.03 -3.77
CA PRO A 77 4.15 7.14 -2.62
C PRO A 77 5.55 7.25 -2.00
N GLN A 78 5.62 7.10 -0.69
CA GLN A 78 6.90 7.03 0.02
C GLN A 78 7.68 5.79 -0.39
N VAL A 79 6.96 4.66 -0.52
CA VAL A 79 7.51 3.35 -0.90
C VAL A 79 6.50 2.60 -1.77
N ILE A 80 6.99 1.87 -2.75
CA ILE A 80 6.21 0.90 -3.54
C ILE A 80 6.69 -0.49 -3.16
N VAL A 81 5.76 -1.39 -2.82
CA VAL A 81 6.05 -2.79 -2.51
C VAL A 81 5.38 -3.68 -3.55
N THR A 82 6.14 -4.51 -4.26
CA THR A 82 5.67 -5.49 -5.26
C THR A 82 5.77 -6.93 -4.72
N PRO A 83 4.90 -7.33 -3.76
CA PRO A 83 5.03 -8.59 -3.02
C PRO A 83 5.22 -9.81 -3.93
N LEU A 84 6.14 -10.68 -3.53
CA LEU A 84 6.43 -11.97 -4.19
C LEU A 84 5.76 -13.13 -3.46
N ASP A 85 5.33 -12.90 -2.22
CA ASP A 85 4.68 -13.87 -1.34
C ASP A 85 3.62 -13.17 -0.47
N VAL A 86 2.68 -13.95 0.07
CA VAL A 86 1.65 -13.44 0.97
C VAL A 86 2.24 -12.82 2.23
N SER A 87 3.37 -13.33 2.73
CA SER A 87 4.07 -12.75 3.88
C SER A 87 4.52 -11.30 3.66
N HIS A 88 4.88 -10.92 2.42
CA HIS A 88 5.26 -9.55 2.10
C HIS A 88 4.07 -8.58 2.22
N ILE A 89 2.85 -9.04 1.87
CA ILE A 89 1.61 -8.28 2.08
C ILE A 89 1.38 -8.07 3.58
N GLN A 90 1.47 -9.14 4.37
CA GLN A 90 1.29 -9.08 5.83
C GLN A 90 2.29 -8.10 6.47
N ALA A 91 3.57 -8.21 6.10
CA ALA A 91 4.62 -7.31 6.56
C ALA A 91 4.33 -5.85 6.22
N THR A 92 3.87 -5.58 4.99
CA THR A 92 3.49 -4.24 4.54
C THR A 92 2.35 -3.67 5.37
N ILE A 93 1.28 -4.45 5.59
CA ILE A 93 0.13 -4.01 6.40
C ILE A 93 0.58 -3.64 7.83
N MET A 94 1.36 -4.51 8.48
CA MET A 94 1.81 -4.28 9.85
C MET A 94 2.75 -3.06 9.95
N CYS A 95 3.70 -2.93 9.02
CA CYS A 95 4.63 -1.81 9.03
C CYS A 95 3.93 -0.48 8.69
N SER A 96 2.98 -0.48 7.75
CA SER A 96 2.16 0.69 7.45
C SER A 96 1.36 1.14 8.67
N GLN A 97 0.73 0.19 9.38
CA GLN A 97 0.00 0.49 10.61
C GLN A 97 0.92 1.05 11.70
N ARG A 98 2.09 0.45 11.90
CA ARG A 98 3.08 0.89 12.90
C ARG A 98 3.58 2.31 12.64
N HIS A 99 3.77 2.67 11.38
CA HIS A 99 4.37 3.94 10.96
C HIS A 99 3.34 4.97 10.46
N GLY A 100 2.04 4.71 10.61
CA GLY A 100 0.98 5.64 10.24
C GLY A 100 0.90 5.95 8.74
N LEU A 101 1.34 5.03 7.87
CA LEU A 101 1.30 5.21 6.42
C LEU A 101 0.01 4.62 5.85
N GLN A 102 -0.72 5.40 5.04
CA GLN A 102 -1.87 4.86 4.31
C GLN A 102 -1.40 3.87 3.24
N ILE A 103 -2.17 2.81 3.00
CA ILE A 103 -1.91 1.88 1.89
C ILE A 103 -2.84 2.21 0.74
N ARG A 104 -2.28 2.33 -0.46
CA ARG A 104 -3.03 2.25 -1.72
C ARG A 104 -2.70 0.93 -2.40
N THR A 105 -3.68 0.05 -2.52
CA THR A 105 -3.50 -1.24 -3.17
C THR A 105 -3.72 -1.09 -4.67
N ARG A 106 -2.79 -1.60 -5.47
CA ARG A 106 -2.85 -1.56 -6.92
C ARG A 106 -2.76 -2.98 -7.48
N SER A 107 -3.68 -3.31 -8.38
CA SER A 107 -3.62 -4.49 -9.25
C SER A 107 -3.31 -4.00 -10.66
N GLY A 108 -4.28 -3.99 -11.58
CA GLY A 108 -4.08 -3.50 -12.96
C GLY A 108 -4.07 -1.97 -13.12
N GLY A 109 -4.25 -1.17 -12.07
CA GLY A 109 -4.10 0.31 -12.17
C GLY A 109 -5.17 1.07 -12.97
N HIS A 110 -6.28 0.42 -13.35
CA HIS A 110 -7.39 1.02 -14.12
C HIS A 110 -8.33 1.94 -13.31
N ASP A 111 -7.92 2.39 -12.12
CA ASP A 111 -8.73 3.35 -11.36
C ASP A 111 -8.80 4.69 -12.11
N TYR A 112 -10.01 5.14 -12.43
CA TYR A 112 -10.23 6.32 -13.28
C TYR A 112 -9.70 7.61 -12.66
N GLU A 113 -9.68 7.68 -11.33
CA GLU A 113 -9.17 8.81 -10.55
C GLU A 113 -7.81 8.52 -9.90
N GLY A 114 -7.21 7.38 -10.23
CA GLY A 114 -5.91 6.95 -9.71
C GLY A 114 -5.86 6.70 -8.22
N LEU A 115 -6.99 6.40 -7.57
CA LEU A 115 -7.08 6.16 -6.12
C LEU A 115 -6.25 4.95 -5.66
N SER A 116 -5.83 4.08 -6.58
CA SER A 116 -4.92 2.97 -6.32
C SER A 116 -3.43 3.38 -6.23
N TYR A 117 -3.07 4.61 -6.59
CA TYR A 117 -1.68 5.11 -6.57
C TYR A 117 -1.54 6.59 -6.20
N ILE A 118 -2.61 7.25 -5.78
CA ILE A 118 -2.64 8.66 -5.34
C ILE A 118 -3.30 8.75 -3.96
N ALA A 119 -2.74 9.58 -3.08
CA ALA A 119 -3.33 9.92 -1.80
C ALA A 119 -2.95 11.34 -1.36
N GLU A 120 -3.80 11.97 -0.54
CA GLU A 120 -3.53 13.30 0.01
C GLU A 120 -2.63 13.26 1.27
N VAL A 121 -2.37 12.05 1.78
CA VAL A 121 -1.58 11.80 2.98
C VAL A 121 -0.37 10.91 2.64
N PRO A 122 0.69 10.90 3.46
CA PRO A 122 1.81 9.97 3.29
C PRO A 122 1.32 8.53 3.15
N PHE A 123 1.75 7.86 2.08
CA PHE A 123 1.23 6.55 1.73
C PHE A 123 2.27 5.67 1.07
N VAL A 124 1.98 4.37 1.07
CA VAL A 124 2.70 3.35 0.32
C VAL A 124 1.78 2.74 -0.74
N VAL A 125 2.35 2.33 -1.86
CA VAL A 125 1.63 1.53 -2.85
C VAL A 125 1.97 0.06 -2.63
N LEU A 126 0.94 -0.76 -2.42
CA LEU A 126 1.05 -2.22 -2.44
C LEU A 126 0.62 -2.72 -3.82
N ASP A 127 1.59 -3.03 -4.67
CA ASP A 127 1.39 -3.37 -6.08
C ASP A 127 1.44 -4.88 -6.31
N LEU A 128 0.28 -5.48 -6.58
CA LEU A 128 0.09 -6.92 -6.64
C LEU A 128 0.58 -7.55 -7.96
N ILE A 129 1.25 -6.81 -8.85
CA ILE A 129 1.67 -7.25 -10.20
C ILE A 129 2.39 -8.61 -10.26
N ASN A 130 3.08 -9.01 -9.19
CA ASN A 130 3.80 -10.28 -9.13
C ASN A 130 2.93 -11.47 -8.69
N LEU A 131 1.80 -11.23 -8.01
CA LEU A 131 0.87 -12.26 -7.54
C LEU A 131 -0.25 -12.46 -8.57
N ARG A 132 0.07 -13.17 -9.66
CA ARG A 132 -0.79 -13.34 -10.84
C ARG A 132 -0.99 -14.80 -11.26
N GLN A 133 -0.79 -15.74 -10.35
CA GLN A 133 -1.03 -17.16 -10.63
C GLN A 133 -2.51 -17.41 -10.94
N ILE A 134 -2.76 -18.21 -11.98
CA ILE A 134 -4.08 -18.71 -12.37
C ILE A 134 -4.05 -20.24 -12.39
N LYS A 135 -4.98 -20.89 -11.67
CA LYS A 135 -5.18 -22.33 -11.68
C LYS A 135 -6.60 -22.64 -12.13
N VAL A 136 -6.74 -23.33 -13.26
CA VAL A 136 -8.03 -23.70 -13.85
C VAL A 136 -8.29 -25.19 -13.58
N ASP A 137 -9.44 -25.48 -12.98
CA ASP A 137 -9.98 -26.83 -12.84
C ASP A 137 -11.17 -26.97 -13.81
N VAL A 138 -10.92 -27.66 -14.92
CA VAL A 138 -11.90 -27.84 -16.00
C VAL A 138 -13.02 -28.78 -15.59
N GLU A 139 -12.71 -29.81 -14.79
CA GLU A 139 -13.68 -30.82 -14.35
C GLU A 139 -14.71 -30.20 -13.42
N ASN A 140 -14.23 -29.45 -12.43
CA ASN A 140 -15.08 -28.76 -11.46
C ASN A 140 -15.58 -27.40 -11.97
N ARG A 141 -15.13 -26.94 -13.15
CA ARG A 141 -15.47 -25.64 -13.75
C ARG A 141 -15.18 -24.46 -12.82
N THR A 142 -14.06 -24.51 -12.10
CA THR A 142 -13.63 -23.45 -11.18
C THR A 142 -12.24 -22.95 -11.53
N THR A 143 -11.93 -21.72 -11.11
CA THR A 143 -10.60 -21.14 -11.30
C THR A 143 -10.20 -20.39 -10.03
N TRP A 144 -8.96 -20.62 -9.58
CA TRP A 144 -8.29 -19.76 -8.61
C TRP A 144 -7.44 -18.72 -9.35
N VAL A 145 -7.69 -17.45 -9.09
CA VAL A 145 -7.02 -16.31 -9.75
C VAL A 145 -6.46 -15.40 -8.68
N GLN A 146 -5.15 -15.15 -8.69
CA GLN A 146 -4.55 -14.16 -7.80
C GLN A 146 -4.83 -12.73 -8.28
N ALA A 147 -4.89 -11.80 -7.32
CA ALA A 147 -5.39 -10.44 -7.55
C ALA A 147 -4.56 -9.59 -8.52
N GLY A 148 -3.30 -9.93 -8.79
CA GLY A 148 -2.45 -9.24 -9.77
C GLY A 148 -2.64 -9.69 -11.22
N ALA A 149 -3.39 -10.78 -11.47
CA ALA A 149 -3.64 -11.25 -12.82
C ALA A 149 -4.62 -10.33 -13.56
N ASN A 150 -4.35 -10.06 -14.84
CA ASN A 150 -5.28 -9.32 -15.70
C ASN A 150 -6.29 -10.26 -16.38
N LEU A 151 -7.38 -9.69 -16.90
CA LEU A 151 -8.44 -10.47 -17.56
C LEU A 151 -7.95 -11.17 -18.83
N GLY A 152 -6.98 -10.60 -19.54
CA GLY A 152 -6.36 -11.23 -20.71
C GLY A 152 -5.63 -12.53 -20.34
N GLU A 153 -4.84 -12.53 -19.25
CA GLU A 153 -4.18 -13.72 -18.70
C GLU A 153 -5.21 -14.77 -18.28
N LEU A 154 -6.32 -14.36 -17.65
CA LEU A 154 -7.41 -15.27 -17.27
C LEU A 154 -8.05 -15.94 -18.50
N TYR A 155 -8.48 -15.15 -19.48
CA TYR A 155 -9.10 -15.66 -20.71
C TYR A 155 -8.13 -16.57 -21.48
N TYR A 156 -6.88 -16.14 -21.61
CA TYR A 156 -5.85 -16.94 -22.26
C TYR A 156 -5.65 -18.27 -21.54
N THR A 157 -5.49 -18.27 -20.21
CA THR A 157 -5.24 -19.50 -19.44
C THR A 157 -6.42 -20.48 -19.53
N ILE A 158 -7.67 -20.01 -19.51
CA ILE A 158 -8.85 -20.85 -19.72
C ILE A 158 -8.83 -21.45 -21.13
N SER A 159 -8.55 -20.65 -22.16
CA SER A 159 -8.51 -21.09 -23.55
C SER A 159 -7.45 -22.17 -23.83
N GLN A 160 -6.34 -22.13 -23.07
CA GLN A 160 -5.28 -23.16 -23.15
C GLN A 160 -5.70 -24.49 -22.53
N LYS A 161 -6.72 -24.50 -21.65
CA LYS A 161 -7.22 -25.70 -20.95
C LYS A 161 -8.48 -26.27 -21.59
N THR A 162 -9.31 -25.45 -22.23
CA THR A 162 -10.56 -25.87 -22.85
C THR A 162 -11.03 -24.87 -23.91
N LYS A 163 -11.74 -25.36 -24.93
CA LYS A 163 -12.33 -24.56 -26.01
C LYS A 163 -13.81 -24.22 -25.79
N THR A 164 -14.43 -24.76 -24.73
CA THR A 164 -15.89 -24.68 -24.51
C THR A 164 -16.28 -23.91 -23.26
N LEU A 165 -15.30 -23.50 -22.43
CA LEU A 165 -15.54 -22.68 -21.25
C LEU A 165 -14.96 -21.27 -21.44
N GLY A 166 -15.55 -20.31 -20.74
CA GLY A 166 -15.08 -18.94 -20.63
C GLY A 166 -15.45 -18.37 -19.26
N PHE A 167 -15.07 -17.12 -19.00
CA PHE A 167 -15.43 -16.43 -17.77
C PHE A 167 -16.10 -15.08 -18.12
N PRO A 168 -17.30 -14.79 -17.61
CA PRO A 168 -18.02 -13.57 -17.94
C PRO A 168 -17.43 -12.39 -17.16
N ALA A 169 -16.45 -11.71 -17.74
CA ALA A 169 -15.89 -10.47 -17.23
C ALA A 169 -15.84 -9.41 -18.35
N PRO A 170 -15.74 -8.11 -18.01
CA PRO A 170 -15.69 -7.05 -19.01
C PRO A 170 -14.44 -7.16 -19.89
N HIS A 171 -14.50 -6.53 -21.07
CA HIS A 171 -13.30 -6.31 -21.87
C HIS A 171 -12.56 -5.10 -21.32
N THR A 172 -11.43 -5.32 -20.67
CA THR A 172 -10.52 -4.25 -20.23
C THR A 172 -9.37 -4.17 -21.23
N ARG A 173 -9.15 -2.99 -21.81
CA ARG A 173 -8.11 -2.72 -22.81
C ARG A 173 -6.92 -2.03 -22.18
#